data_AF-A0A9D7M1N3-F1
#
_entry.id   AF-A0A9D7M1N3-F1
#
_cell.length_a   1.000
_cell.length_b   1.000
_cell.length_c   1.000
_cell.angle_alpha   90.00
_cell.angle_beta   90.00
_cell.angle_gamma   90.00
#
_symmetry.space_group_name_H-M   'P 1'
#
loop_
_entity.id
_entity.type
_entity.pdbx_description
1 polymer ?
#
loop_
_entity_poly.entity_id
_entity_poly.type
_entity_poly.pdbx_seq_one_letter_code
_entity_poly.pdbx_strand_id
1 'polypeptide(L)'
;MSDVTTTFTGFSGGGQPGSGQPSGEPGAGQPSAQTFSGEGVLKDALSTVFQRARAAKIGKVSRLALTPFEVGHFFMLLNVVESVPGATKTANATIEFETAAKSIITMTIEGAISDAKQTREYVEPQLRAATEKNVSATIQLDFTDGLALGGGEPEKIIERLTKFGASAAFVEVTAEA
;
A
#
# COMPACT_ATOMS: atom_id res chain seq x y z
N MET A 1 -47.51 19.06 3.33
CA MET A 1 -46.91 17.84 3.89
C MET A 1 -45.60 18.25 4.53
N SER A 2 -45.44 17.89 5.78
CA SER A 2 -44.60 18.59 6.75
C SER A 2 -43.13 18.22 6.65
N ASP A 3 -42.28 19.22 6.65
CA ASP A 3 -40.89 19.18 7.10
C ASP A 3 -40.89 19.12 8.64
N VAL A 4 -40.16 18.17 9.23
CA VAL A 4 -39.96 18.07 10.69
C VAL A 4 -38.46 18.09 10.96
N THR A 5 -37.95 19.29 11.19
CA THR A 5 -36.69 19.52 11.93
C THR A 5 -37.06 19.64 13.40
N THR A 6 -36.61 18.71 14.24
CA THR A 6 -36.71 18.84 15.71
C THR A 6 -35.32 19.07 16.29
N THR A 7 -35.06 20.31 16.66
CA THR A 7 -34.01 20.71 17.60
C THR A 7 -34.56 20.54 19.02
N PHE A 8 -33.78 19.95 19.93
CA PHE A 8 -34.06 20.02 21.37
C PHE A 8 -32.83 20.57 22.10
N THR A 9 -32.99 21.76 22.65
CA THR A 9 -32.05 22.47 23.52
C THR A 9 -32.43 22.22 24.99
N GLY A 10 -31.45 21.88 25.82
CA GLY A 10 -31.56 21.90 27.28
C GLY A 10 -30.48 22.79 27.88
N PHE A 11 -30.89 23.89 28.51
CA PHE A 11 -30.04 24.80 29.29
C PHE A 11 -30.16 24.52 30.79
N SER A 12 -29.05 24.60 31.52
CA SER A 12 -28.88 25.01 32.93
C SER A 12 -27.36 24.97 33.20
N GLY A 13 -26.60 25.96 33.67
CA GLY A 13 -26.86 27.18 34.44
C GLY A 13 -25.95 27.17 35.68
N GLY A 14 -24.94 28.06 35.75
CA GLY A 14 -24.15 28.35 36.98
C GLY A 14 -22.64 28.12 36.86
N GLY A 15 -21.83 29.17 37.06
CA GLY A 15 -20.37 29.14 36.87
C GLY A 15 -19.53 29.11 38.15
N GLN A 16 -18.25 28.73 38.00
CA GLN A 16 -17.09 29.21 38.78
C GLN A 16 -15.78 28.83 38.05
N PRO A 17 -14.73 29.67 38.03
CA PRO A 17 -13.44 29.32 37.43
C PRO A 17 -12.57 28.60 38.47
N GLY A 18 -12.26 27.33 38.20
CA GLY A 18 -11.40 26.50 39.05
C GLY A 18 -10.29 25.86 38.21
N SER A 19 -9.06 26.21 38.54
CA SER A 19 -7.82 25.58 38.08
C SER A 19 -7.84 24.06 38.24
N GLY A 20 -7.66 23.34 37.13
CA GLY A 20 -7.51 21.89 37.12
C GLY A 20 -6.88 21.46 35.81
N GLN A 21 -5.55 21.37 35.81
CA GLN A 21 -4.78 20.74 34.74
C GLN A 21 -5.07 19.25 34.74
N PRO A 22 -5.57 18.64 33.66
CA PRO A 22 -5.43 17.21 33.49
C PRO A 22 -3.99 16.96 33.05
N SER A 23 -3.21 16.39 33.95
CA SER A 23 -1.97 15.68 33.66
C SER A 23 -2.28 14.67 32.56
N GLY A 24 -1.85 14.96 31.32
CA GLY A 24 -1.83 13.97 30.26
C GLY A 24 -0.79 12.93 30.65
N GLU A 25 -1.26 11.75 31.05
CA GLU A 25 -0.42 10.56 31.10
C GLU A 25 0.31 10.40 29.76
N PRO A 26 1.61 10.12 29.74
CA PRO A 26 2.32 9.75 28.52
C PRO A 26 1.65 8.48 27.99
N GLY A 27 0.88 8.61 26.90
CA GLY A 27 0.43 7.46 26.14
C GLY A 27 1.64 6.59 25.85
N ALA A 28 1.62 5.35 26.34
CA ALA A 28 2.64 4.37 26.04
C ALA A 28 2.78 4.32 24.52
N GLY A 29 3.92 4.82 24.02
CA GLY A 29 4.22 4.82 22.60
C GLY A 29 4.14 3.38 22.12
N GLN A 30 3.16 3.07 21.26
CA GLN A 30 3.23 1.86 20.47
C GLN A 30 4.59 1.89 19.76
N PRO A 31 5.38 0.80 19.77
CA PRO A 31 6.59 0.74 18.97
C PRO A 31 6.18 1.02 17.53
N SER A 32 6.61 2.16 17.00
CA SER A 32 6.42 2.49 15.60
C SER A 32 7.21 1.47 14.79
N ALA A 33 6.51 0.57 14.11
CA ALA A 33 7.15 -0.45 13.27
C ALA A 33 8.08 0.25 12.28
N GLN A 34 9.36 -0.10 12.32
CA GLN A 34 10.38 0.56 11.51
C GLN A 34 10.18 0.22 10.03
N THR A 35 10.18 1.22 9.15
CA THR A 35 10.06 1.03 7.70
C THR A 35 11.35 1.34 6.97
N PHE A 36 11.59 0.66 5.85
CA PHE A 36 12.71 0.89 4.96
C PHE A 36 12.21 0.94 3.53
N SER A 37 12.60 1.98 2.80
CA SER A 37 12.15 2.20 1.43
C SER A 37 13.30 2.41 0.45
N GLY A 38 13.00 2.18 -0.82
CA GLY A 38 13.91 2.32 -1.94
C GLY A 38 13.16 2.32 -3.27
N GLU A 39 13.75 2.90 -4.31
CA GLU A 39 13.11 3.04 -5.62
C GLU A 39 14.10 2.75 -6.75
N GLY A 40 13.54 2.45 -7.93
CA GLY A 40 14.30 2.21 -9.15
C GLY A 40 13.90 0.89 -9.78
N VAL A 41 14.85 0.24 -10.45
CA VAL A 41 14.66 -1.13 -10.97
C VAL A 41 14.36 -2.04 -9.78
N LEU A 42 13.32 -2.87 -9.89
CA LEU A 42 12.76 -3.63 -8.78
C LEU A 42 13.81 -4.47 -8.05
N LYS A 43 14.73 -5.10 -8.80
CA LYS A 43 15.83 -5.88 -8.23
C LYS A 43 16.70 -5.04 -7.27
N ASP A 44 17.07 -3.85 -7.71
CA ASP A 44 17.97 -2.96 -6.97
C ASP A 44 17.23 -2.33 -5.78
N ALA A 45 15.97 -1.93 -5.97
CA ALA A 45 15.11 -1.42 -4.91
C ALA A 45 14.91 -2.46 -3.79
N LEU A 46 14.54 -3.70 -4.13
CA LEU A 46 14.40 -4.81 -3.17
C LEU A 46 15.73 -5.09 -2.45
N SER A 47 16.83 -5.19 -3.20
CA SER A 47 18.16 -5.44 -2.62
C SER A 47 18.53 -4.35 -1.61
N THR A 48 18.28 -3.09 -1.98
CA THR A 48 18.56 -1.92 -1.14
C THR A 48 17.77 -1.95 0.15
N VAL A 49 16.45 -2.19 0.09
CA VAL A 49 15.61 -2.17 1.31
C VAL A 49 15.94 -3.32 2.25
N PHE A 50 16.21 -4.53 1.73
CA PHE A 50 16.60 -5.67 2.57
C PHE A 50 17.99 -5.49 3.18
N GLN A 51 18.95 -4.93 2.43
CA GLN A 51 20.26 -4.58 2.98
C GLN A 51 20.16 -3.54 4.09
N ARG A 52 19.34 -2.50 3.91
CA ARG A 52 19.09 -1.49 4.95
C ARG A 52 18.45 -2.08 6.20
N ALA A 53 17.44 -2.93 6.04
CA ALA A 53 16.79 -3.61 7.17
C ALA A 53 17.77 -4.53 7.92
N ARG A 54 18.60 -5.29 7.19
CA ARG A 54 19.68 -6.11 7.78
C ARG A 54 20.72 -5.26 8.52
N ALA A 55 21.13 -4.12 7.95
CA ALA A 55 22.07 -3.20 8.60
C ALA A 55 21.52 -2.61 9.91
N ALA A 56 20.19 -2.43 9.97
CA ALA A 56 19.48 -2.04 11.19
C ALA A 56 19.21 -3.21 12.17
N LYS A 57 19.77 -4.40 11.90
CA LYS A 57 19.64 -5.62 12.73
C LYS A 57 18.19 -6.11 12.88
N ILE A 58 17.35 -5.83 11.89
CA ILE A 58 16.00 -6.37 11.84
C ILE A 58 16.06 -7.87 11.56
N GLY A 59 15.40 -8.67 12.42
CA GLY A 59 15.35 -10.12 12.27
C GLY A 59 14.34 -10.57 11.21
N LYS A 60 13.17 -9.91 11.17
CA LYS A 60 12.05 -10.24 10.30
C LYS A 60 11.30 -8.99 9.82
N VAL A 61 10.70 -9.08 8.64
CA VAL A 61 9.77 -8.06 8.13
C VAL A 61 8.35 -8.61 8.05
N SER A 62 7.39 -7.84 8.51
CA SER A 62 5.96 -8.20 8.51
C SER A 62 5.29 -7.90 7.17
N ARG A 63 5.76 -6.87 6.45
CA ARG A 63 5.16 -6.41 5.20
C ARG A 63 6.20 -6.06 4.14
N LEU A 64 5.85 -6.32 2.88
CA LEU A 64 6.48 -5.80 1.68
C LEU A 64 5.41 -5.13 0.81
N ALA A 65 5.58 -3.85 0.49
CA ALA A 65 4.74 -3.10 -0.43
C ALA A 65 5.53 -2.74 -1.70
N LEU A 66 4.90 -2.95 -2.85
CA LEU A 66 5.43 -2.66 -4.17
C LEU A 66 4.51 -1.64 -4.85
N THR A 67 5.03 -0.46 -5.14
CA THR A 67 4.32 0.61 -5.84
C THR A 67 4.99 0.82 -7.20
N PRO A 68 4.59 0.04 -8.22
CA PRO A 68 5.14 0.18 -9.57
C PRO A 68 4.82 1.55 -10.18
N PHE A 69 5.79 2.10 -10.93
CA PHE A 69 5.66 3.42 -11.56
C PHE A 69 4.75 3.43 -12.80
N GLU A 70 4.51 2.25 -13.38
CA GLU A 70 3.74 2.10 -14.61
C GLU A 70 2.64 1.06 -14.40
N VAL A 71 1.46 1.31 -14.95
CA VAL A 71 0.32 0.38 -14.89
C VAL A 71 0.66 -0.98 -15.54
N GLY A 72 1.48 -0.98 -16.57
CA GLY A 72 1.98 -2.23 -17.18
C GLY A 72 2.83 -3.05 -16.21
N HIS A 73 3.67 -2.39 -15.41
CA HIS A 73 4.44 -3.06 -14.36
C HIS A 73 3.55 -3.56 -13.22
N PHE A 74 2.48 -2.84 -12.87
CA PHE A 74 1.47 -3.33 -11.93
C PHE A 74 0.90 -4.67 -12.36
N PHE A 75 0.30 -4.75 -13.56
CA PHE A 75 -0.28 -6.00 -14.06
C PHE A 75 0.74 -7.11 -14.25
N MET A 76 1.97 -6.77 -14.65
CA MET A 76 3.06 -7.74 -14.72
C MET A 76 3.38 -8.33 -13.34
N LEU A 77 3.48 -7.47 -12.31
CA LEU A 77 3.82 -7.88 -10.95
C LEU A 77 2.75 -8.75 -10.28
N LEU A 78 1.47 -8.54 -10.60
CA LEU A 78 0.40 -9.41 -10.12
C LEU A 78 0.64 -10.89 -10.47
N ASN A 79 1.26 -11.19 -11.61
CA ASN A 79 1.55 -12.57 -12.04
C ASN A 79 2.65 -13.24 -11.21
N VAL A 80 3.61 -12.48 -10.67
CA VAL A 80 4.73 -13.04 -9.89
C VAL A 80 4.44 -13.06 -8.40
N VAL A 81 3.76 -12.04 -7.89
CA VAL A 81 3.49 -11.89 -6.45
C VAL A 81 2.62 -13.05 -5.93
N GLU A 82 1.73 -13.57 -6.77
CA GLU A 82 0.88 -14.72 -6.45
C GLU A 82 1.69 -15.97 -6.04
N SER A 83 2.91 -16.13 -6.56
CA SER A 83 3.79 -17.27 -6.27
C SER A 83 4.61 -17.14 -4.98
N VAL A 84 4.51 -16.02 -4.25
CA VAL A 84 5.21 -15.83 -2.97
C VAL A 84 4.50 -16.63 -1.87
N PRO A 85 5.13 -17.61 -1.20
CA PRO A 85 4.49 -18.35 -0.12
C PRO A 85 4.45 -17.53 1.18
N GLY A 86 3.60 -17.95 2.14
CA GLY A 86 3.62 -17.41 3.51
C GLY A 86 3.18 -15.95 3.66
N ALA A 87 2.53 -15.38 2.64
CA ALA A 87 1.98 -14.03 2.70
C ALA A 87 0.53 -13.98 2.23
N THR A 88 -0.26 -13.10 2.85
CA THR A 88 -1.52 -12.60 2.28
C THR A 88 -1.18 -11.51 1.26
N LYS A 89 -1.79 -11.54 0.07
CA LYS A 89 -1.48 -10.58 -0.99
C LYS A 89 -2.71 -9.79 -1.38
N THR A 90 -2.56 -8.49 -1.44
CA THR A 90 -3.62 -7.58 -1.85
C THR A 90 -3.11 -6.62 -2.93
N ALA A 91 -4.00 -6.23 -3.82
CA ALA A 91 -3.77 -5.21 -4.83
C ALA A 91 -4.71 -4.04 -4.56
N ASN A 92 -4.15 -2.84 -4.54
CA ASN A 92 -4.87 -1.59 -4.41
C ASN A 92 -4.47 -0.70 -5.58
N ALA A 93 -5.43 -0.19 -6.36
CA ALA A 93 -5.14 0.74 -7.44
C ALA A 93 -6.26 1.77 -7.58
N THR A 94 -5.88 3.02 -7.83
CA THR A 94 -6.76 4.07 -8.32
C THR A 94 -6.31 4.45 -9.72
N ILE A 95 -7.23 4.34 -10.67
CA ILE A 95 -7.00 4.62 -12.08
C ILE A 95 -7.97 5.73 -12.48
N GLU A 96 -7.41 6.86 -12.89
CA GLU A 96 -8.15 8.00 -13.39
C GLU A 96 -7.72 8.30 -14.82
N PHE A 97 -8.67 8.53 -15.71
CA PHE A 97 -8.36 8.93 -17.07
C PHE A 97 -9.42 9.83 -17.70
N GLU A 98 -8.97 10.67 -18.62
CA GLU A 98 -9.81 11.51 -19.46
C GLU A 98 -10.03 10.85 -20.83
N THR A 99 -11.28 10.82 -21.28
CA THR A 99 -11.63 10.35 -22.63
C THR A 99 -11.47 11.45 -23.67
N ALA A 100 -11.43 11.09 -24.96
CA ALA A 100 -11.42 12.07 -26.06
C ALA A 100 -12.61 13.05 -26.03
N ALA A 101 -13.74 12.63 -25.47
CA ALA A 101 -14.94 13.44 -25.26
C ALA A 101 -14.92 14.24 -23.94
N LYS A 102 -13.77 14.34 -23.25
CA LYS A 102 -13.57 15.10 -22.01
C LYS A 102 -14.34 14.59 -20.78
N SER A 103 -14.82 13.35 -20.82
CA SER A 103 -15.32 12.67 -19.61
C SER A 103 -14.16 12.20 -18.75
N ILE A 104 -14.25 12.40 -17.43
CA ILE A 104 -13.32 11.87 -16.43
C ILE A 104 -13.91 10.60 -15.86
N ILE A 105 -13.11 9.52 -15.85
CA ILE A 105 -13.50 8.22 -15.33
C ILE A 105 -12.51 7.82 -14.25
N THR A 106 -13.02 7.44 -13.08
CA THR A 106 -12.22 6.90 -11.97
C THR A 106 -12.63 5.47 -11.69
N MET A 107 -11.64 4.60 -11.51
CA MET A 107 -11.80 3.21 -11.13
C MET A 107 -10.92 2.89 -9.93
N THR A 108 -11.47 2.10 -9.01
CA THR A 108 -10.75 1.64 -7.83
C THR A 108 -10.74 0.11 -7.81
N ILE A 109 -9.58 -0.45 -7.52
CA ILE A 109 -9.35 -1.88 -7.29
C ILE A 109 -8.86 -2.02 -5.87
N GLU A 110 -9.53 -2.82 -5.05
CA GLU A 110 -9.12 -3.14 -3.68
C GLU A 110 -9.45 -4.61 -3.41
N GLY A 111 -8.44 -5.40 -3.03
CA GLY A 111 -8.64 -6.79 -2.61
C GLY A 111 -7.68 -7.77 -3.26
N ALA A 112 -8.20 -8.91 -3.69
CA ALA A 112 -7.39 -10.06 -4.10
C ALA A 112 -6.62 -9.82 -5.42
N ILE A 113 -5.39 -10.34 -5.48
CA ILE A 113 -4.55 -10.31 -6.69
C ILE A 113 -5.26 -10.97 -7.88
N SER A 114 -5.98 -12.07 -7.65
CA SER A 114 -6.72 -12.80 -8.69
C SER A 114 -7.74 -11.93 -9.41
N ASP A 115 -8.44 -11.09 -8.66
CA ASP A 115 -9.54 -10.27 -9.17
C ASP A 115 -8.97 -9.03 -9.89
N ALA A 116 -7.93 -8.43 -9.31
CA ALA A 116 -7.19 -7.33 -9.95
C ALA A 116 -6.67 -7.72 -11.34
N LYS A 117 -6.17 -8.96 -11.52
CA LYS A 117 -5.69 -9.45 -12.84
C LYS A 117 -6.78 -9.44 -13.91
N GLN A 118 -8.03 -9.74 -13.54
CA GLN A 118 -9.15 -9.81 -14.49
C GLN A 118 -9.50 -8.44 -15.06
N THR A 119 -9.19 -7.35 -14.36
CA THR A 119 -9.48 -5.98 -14.80
C THR A 119 -8.61 -5.52 -15.97
N ARG A 120 -7.48 -6.20 -16.22
CA ARG A 120 -6.45 -5.77 -17.18
C ARG A 120 -7.00 -5.55 -18.59
N GLU A 121 -7.74 -6.53 -19.10
CA GLU A 121 -8.27 -6.50 -20.47
C GLU A 121 -9.29 -5.38 -20.68
N TYR A 122 -9.91 -4.93 -19.59
CA TYR A 122 -10.78 -3.76 -19.61
C TYR A 122 -10.00 -2.46 -19.45
N VAL A 123 -9.07 -2.37 -18.49
CA VAL A 123 -8.34 -1.14 -18.14
C VAL A 123 -7.34 -0.72 -19.21
N GLU A 124 -6.52 -1.65 -19.74
CA GLU A 124 -5.45 -1.31 -20.68
C GLU A 124 -5.95 -0.61 -21.96
N PRO A 125 -7.03 -1.06 -22.63
CA PRO A 125 -7.58 -0.36 -23.79
C PRO A 125 -8.03 1.07 -23.46
N GLN A 126 -8.66 1.30 -22.30
CA GLN A 126 -9.14 2.63 -21.91
C GLN A 126 -7.96 3.58 -21.69
N LEU A 127 -6.92 3.13 -21.00
CA LEU A 127 -5.71 3.93 -20.77
C LEU A 127 -4.91 4.22 -22.04
N ARG A 128 -5.03 3.37 -23.06
CA ARG A 128 -4.43 3.60 -24.38
C ARG A 128 -5.21 4.65 -25.19
N ALA A 129 -6.54 4.67 -25.05
CA ALA A 129 -7.42 5.61 -25.73
C ALA A 129 -7.56 6.96 -24.99
N ALA A 130 -7.11 7.03 -23.74
CA ALA A 130 -7.20 8.21 -22.90
C ALA A 130 -6.30 9.36 -23.39
N THR A 131 -6.79 10.58 -23.24
CA THR A 131 -6.03 11.82 -23.51
C THR A 131 -5.12 12.18 -22.36
N GLU A 132 -5.54 11.89 -21.13
CA GLU A 132 -4.79 12.07 -19.90
C GLU A 132 -5.05 10.88 -18.97
N LYS A 133 -4.06 10.51 -18.15
CA LYS A 133 -4.18 9.40 -17.21
C LYS A 133 -3.35 9.65 -15.96
N ASN A 134 -3.90 9.26 -14.83
CA ASN A 134 -3.22 9.22 -13.54
C ASN A 134 -3.49 7.85 -12.92
N VAL A 135 -2.44 7.11 -12.61
CA VAL A 135 -2.54 5.77 -12.04
C VAL A 135 -1.66 5.69 -10.81
N SER A 136 -2.26 5.30 -9.69
CA SER A 136 -1.55 4.92 -8.48
C SER A 136 -1.90 3.48 -8.16
N ALA A 137 -0.90 2.63 -7.95
CA ALA A 137 -1.12 1.22 -7.67
C ALA A 137 -0.08 0.68 -6.69
N THR A 138 -0.54 -0.12 -5.74
CA THR A 138 0.27 -0.77 -4.72
C THR A 138 -0.13 -2.24 -4.61
N ILE A 139 0.88 -3.11 -4.58
CA ILE A 139 0.73 -4.52 -4.29
C ILE A 139 1.36 -4.77 -2.92
N GLN A 140 0.58 -5.32 -2.00
CA GLN A 140 1.02 -5.57 -0.63
C GLN A 140 1.13 -7.07 -0.38
N LEU A 141 2.19 -7.47 0.32
CA LEU A 141 2.42 -8.80 0.85
C LEU A 141 2.56 -8.69 2.37
N ASP A 142 1.60 -9.21 3.12
CA ASP A 142 1.67 -9.33 4.57
C ASP A 142 2.08 -10.75 4.95
N PHE A 143 3.28 -10.92 5.50
CA PHE A 143 3.85 -12.22 5.84
C PHE A 143 3.28 -12.71 7.18
N THR A 144 2.65 -13.89 7.17
CA THR A 144 1.96 -14.44 8.35
C THR A 144 2.90 -14.66 9.54
N ASP A 145 4.10 -15.18 9.28
CA ASP A 145 5.12 -15.48 10.31
C ASP A 145 6.33 -14.55 10.25
N GLY A 146 6.21 -13.45 9.49
CA GLY A 146 7.31 -12.58 9.12
C GLY A 146 8.29 -13.23 8.12
N LEU A 147 8.92 -12.41 7.29
CA LEU A 147 9.99 -12.82 6.39
C LEU A 147 11.34 -12.67 7.09
N ALA A 148 12.01 -13.78 7.36
CA ALA A 148 13.33 -13.79 8.01
C ALA A 148 14.41 -13.14 7.12
N LEU A 149 15.10 -12.14 7.66
CA LEU A 149 16.17 -11.43 6.95
C LEU A 149 17.55 -12.10 7.10
N GLY A 150 17.78 -12.91 8.15
CA GLY A 150 19.07 -13.55 8.40
C GLY A 150 19.42 -14.72 7.48
N GLY A 151 18.46 -15.22 6.68
CA GLY A 151 18.64 -16.31 5.73
C GLY A 151 18.54 -15.84 4.27
N GLY A 152 18.39 -16.80 3.35
CA GLY A 152 18.26 -16.55 1.90
C GLY A 152 16.84 -16.25 1.40
N GLU A 153 15.88 -16.02 2.30
CA GLU A 153 14.49 -15.72 1.91
C GLU A 153 14.34 -14.40 1.14
N PRO A 154 15.03 -13.30 1.51
CA PRO A 154 15.00 -12.05 0.74
C PRO A 154 15.48 -12.24 -0.70
N GLU A 155 16.55 -13.02 -0.91
CA GLU A 155 17.09 -13.32 -2.23
C GLU A 155 16.11 -14.15 -3.08
N LYS A 156 15.42 -15.13 -2.49
CA LYS A 156 14.37 -15.89 -3.16
C LYS A 156 13.20 -15.01 -3.59
N ILE A 157 12.83 -14.03 -2.77
CA ILE A 157 11.80 -13.04 -3.13
C ILE A 157 12.27 -12.19 -4.30
N ILE A 158 13.50 -11.67 -4.26
CA ILE A 158 14.08 -10.90 -5.35
C ILE A 158 14.05 -11.70 -6.66
N GLU A 159 14.56 -12.94 -6.65
CA GLU A 159 14.59 -13.81 -7.82
C GLU A 159 13.19 -14.04 -8.39
N ARG A 160 12.22 -14.35 -7.53
CA ARG A 160 10.83 -14.62 -7.93
C ARG A 160 10.16 -13.38 -8.52
N LEU A 161 10.26 -12.24 -7.86
CA LEU A 161 9.58 -11.00 -8.27
C LEU A 161 10.22 -10.36 -9.50
N THR A 162 11.48 -10.67 -9.80
CA THR A 162 12.20 -10.13 -10.97
C THR A 162 12.21 -11.08 -12.17
N LYS A 163 11.54 -12.24 -12.06
CA LYS A 163 11.56 -13.32 -13.07
C LYS A 163 11.10 -12.90 -14.47
N PHE A 164 10.11 -12.01 -14.60
CA PHE A 164 9.47 -11.71 -15.88
C PHE A 164 9.81 -10.34 -16.47
N GLY A 165 10.87 -9.70 -16.01
CA GLY A 165 11.41 -8.50 -16.66
C GLY A 165 11.83 -7.40 -15.69
N ALA A 166 12.30 -6.30 -16.27
CA ALA A 166 12.75 -5.13 -15.54
C ALA A 166 11.56 -4.20 -15.22
N SER A 167 10.75 -4.55 -14.21
CA SER A 167 9.86 -3.56 -13.60
C SER A 167 10.66 -2.54 -12.81
N ALA A 168 10.15 -1.32 -12.73
CA ALA A 168 10.58 -0.32 -11.78
C ALA A 168 9.44 0.00 -10.81
N ALA A 169 9.79 0.13 -9.52
CA ALA A 169 8.84 0.37 -8.44
C ALA A 169 9.50 1.11 -7.28
N PHE A 170 8.68 1.83 -6.53
CA PHE A 170 8.97 2.14 -5.14
C PHE A 170 8.67 0.90 -4.29
N VAL A 171 9.57 0.56 -3.40
CA VAL A 171 9.51 -0.61 -2.53
C VAL A 171 9.59 -0.15 -1.09
N GLU A 172 8.72 -0.68 -0.25
CA GLU A 172 8.77 -0.48 1.19
C GLU A 172 8.71 -1.83 1.90
N VAL A 173 9.51 -2.00 2.95
CA VAL A 173 9.39 -3.10 3.90
C VAL A 173 9.13 -2.56 5.29
N THR A 174 8.25 -3.22 6.04
CA THR A 174 7.94 -2.92 7.43
C THR A 174 8.53 -4.00 8.32
N ALA A 175 9.33 -3.61 9.31
CA ALA A 175 9.86 -4.52 10.32
C ALA A 175 8.73 -5.17 11.12
N GLU A 176 8.96 -6.39 11.60
CA GLU A 176 8.15 -6.96 12.67
C GLU A 176 8.46 -6.21 13.99
N ALA A 177 7.41 -5.90 14.75
CA ALA A 177 7.50 -5.11 15.98
C ALA A 177 8.03 -5.93 17.16
#